data_AF-A0A966S375-F1
#
_entry.id   AF-A0A966S375-F1
#
_cell.length_a   1.000
_cell.length_b   1.000
_cell.length_c   1.000
_cell.angle_alpha   90.00
_cell.angle_beta   90.00
_cell.angle_gamma   90.00
#
_symmetry.space_group_name_H-M   'P 1'
#
loop_
_entity.id
_entity.type
_entity.pdbx_description
1 polymer ?
#
loop_
_entity_poly.entity_id
_entity_poly.type
_entity_poly.pdbx_seq_one_letter_code
_entity_poly.pdbx_strand_id
1 'polypeptide(L)'
;MDSAFAEIAYENRSFPIGEGQTISHPYTVAYQTQLLSIQKYERVLEVGTGSAYQAVVLATLGAQVYTIERQRKLFDSNKQFEWLQKQPGIKFYFSVTVPLGRADITLPFSSRN
;
A
#
# COMPACT_ATOMS: atom_id res chain seq x y z
N MET A 1 12.13 19.62 3.11
CA MET A 1 11.78 18.45 3.94
C MET A 1 12.20 18.81 5.35
N ASP A 2 11.25 19.02 6.26
CA ASP A 2 11.56 19.45 7.63
C ASP A 2 12.33 18.35 8.35
N SER A 3 13.46 18.71 8.98
CA SER A 3 14.34 17.77 9.70
C SER A 3 13.62 16.99 10.80
N ALA A 4 12.56 17.57 11.37
CA ALA A 4 11.73 16.94 12.39
C ALA A 4 11.02 15.66 11.90
N PHE A 5 10.60 15.61 10.62
CA PHE A 5 9.98 14.40 10.08
C PHE A 5 10.98 13.26 9.88
N ALA A 6 12.24 13.58 9.60
CA ALA A 6 13.29 12.57 9.42
C ALA A 6 13.67 11.89 10.73
N GLU A 7 13.67 12.64 11.84
CA GLU A 7 13.93 12.09 13.18
C GLU A 7 12.82 11.15 13.65
N ILE A 8 11.55 11.53 13.43
CA ILE A 8 10.41 10.72 13.87
C ILE A 8 10.05 9.59 12.90
N ALA A 9 10.52 9.63 11.64
CA ALA A 9 10.17 8.63 10.62
C ALA A 9 10.53 7.18 11.01
N TYR A 10 11.51 7.01 11.91
CA TYR A 10 11.97 5.72 12.39
C TYR A 10 11.43 5.35 13.77
N GLU A 11 10.61 6.20 14.38
CA GLU A 11 9.93 5.87 15.63
C GLU A 11 8.90 4.76 15.40
N ASN A 12 8.78 3.84 16.36
CA ASN A 12 7.76 2.81 16.33
C ASN A 12 6.39 3.39 16.72
N ARG A 13 5.82 4.24 15.87
CA ARG A 13 4.51 4.90 16.07
C ARG A 13 3.77 5.08 14.75
N SER A 14 2.45 5.24 14.82
CA SER A 14 1.64 5.66 13.68
C SER A 14 1.69 7.17 13.46
N PHE A 15 1.61 7.61 12.20
CA PHE A 15 1.53 9.02 11.82
C PHE A 15 0.32 9.30 10.93
N PRO A 16 -0.33 10.47 11.04
CA PRO A 16 -1.38 10.88 10.11
C PRO A 16 -0.83 11.03 8.69
N ILE A 17 -1.57 10.53 7.69
CA ILE A 17 -1.19 10.61 6.27
C ILE A 17 -2.23 11.36 5.41
N GLY A 18 -3.21 12.00 6.05
CA GLY A 18 -4.32 12.68 5.38
C GLY A 18 -5.60 11.84 5.34
N GLU A 19 -6.73 12.48 5.02
CA GLU A 19 -8.06 11.86 4.94
C GLU A 19 -8.48 11.01 6.16
N GLY A 20 -8.02 11.40 7.35
CA GLY A 20 -8.29 10.67 8.59
C GLY A 20 -7.57 9.33 8.73
N GLN A 21 -6.65 9.00 7.81
CA GLN A 21 -5.88 7.76 7.81
C GLN A 21 -4.52 7.95 8.50
N THR A 22 -3.95 6.83 8.97
CA THR A 22 -2.62 6.77 9.58
C THR A 22 -1.76 5.69 8.92
N ILE A 23 -0.45 5.93 8.82
CA ILE A 23 0.51 4.87 8.54
C ILE A 23 0.63 3.92 9.74
N SER A 24 0.72 2.61 9.47
CA SER A 24 0.96 1.59 10.50
C SER A 24 2.31 1.77 11.17
N HIS A 25 2.42 1.28 12.40
CA HIS A 25 3.69 1.23 13.12
C HIS A 25 4.69 0.34 12.36
N PRO A 26 5.99 0.70 12.29
CA PRO A 26 7.02 -0.16 11.70
C PRO A 26 7.01 -1.60 12.24
N TYR A 27 6.77 -1.77 13.55
CA TYR A 27 6.64 -3.11 14.14
C TYR A 27 5.48 -3.92 13.55
N THR A 28 4.31 -3.30 13.36
CA THR A 28 3.13 -3.96 12.78
C THR A 28 3.42 -4.43 11.37
N VAL A 29 4.07 -3.58 10.56
CA VAL A 29 4.46 -3.90 9.18
C VAL A 29 5.42 -5.09 9.16
N ALA A 30 6.45 -5.07 10.01
CA ALA A 30 7.41 -6.17 10.12
C ALA A 30 6.74 -7.49 10.55
N TYR A 31 5.87 -7.44 11.56
CA TYR A 31 5.18 -8.60 12.09
C TYR A 31 4.23 -9.23 11.06
N GLN A 32 3.40 -8.42 10.39
CA GLN A 32 2.50 -8.90 9.33
C GLN A 32 3.29 -9.49 8.15
N THR A 33 4.38 -8.84 7.76
CA THR A 33 5.26 -9.30 6.69
C THR A 33 5.90 -10.65 7.03
N GLN A 34 6.36 -10.83 8.28
CA GLN A 34 6.92 -12.10 8.75
C GLN A 34 5.88 -13.22 8.70
N LEU A 35 4.65 -12.95 9.16
CA LEU A 35 3.56 -13.95 9.15
C LEU A 35 3.20 -14.39 7.73
N LEU A 36 3.27 -13.49 6.75
CA LEU A 36 3.01 -13.83 5.35
C LEU A 36 4.07 -14.77 4.76
N SER A 37 5.30 -14.82 5.31
CA SER A 37 6.37 -15.72 4.85
C SER A 37 6.58 -15.69 3.33
N ILE A 38 6.57 -14.47 2.78
CA ILE A 38 6.56 -14.18 1.34
C ILE A 38 7.67 -14.92 0.60
N GLN A 39 7.29 -15.56 -0.50
CA GLN A 39 8.22 -16.11 -1.47
C GLN A 39 8.42 -15.16 -2.66
N LYS A 40 9.58 -15.27 -3.30
CA LYS A 40 9.88 -14.46 -4.50
C LYS A 40 8.84 -14.74 -5.59
N TYR A 41 8.34 -13.67 -6.20
CA TYR A 41 7.29 -13.67 -7.23
C TYR A 41 5.89 -14.08 -6.75
N GLU A 42 5.68 -14.25 -5.44
CA GLU A 42 4.36 -14.52 -4.89
C GLU A 42 3.42 -13.32 -5.10
N ARG A 43 2.17 -13.60 -5.45
CA ARG A 43 1.16 -12.55 -5.69
C ARG A 43 0.44 -12.22 -4.39
N VAL A 44 0.54 -10.97 -3.96
CA VAL A 44 -0.06 -10.48 -2.72
C VAL A 44 -1.12 -9.44 -3.05
N LEU A 45 -2.31 -9.57 -2.46
CA LEU A 45 -3.33 -8.51 -2.47
C LEU A 45 -3.26 -7.74 -1.14
N GLU A 46 -2.93 -6.46 -1.22
CA GLU A 46 -2.98 -5.52 -0.11
C GLU A 46 -4.27 -4.70 -0.20
N VAL A 47 -5.05 -4.69 0.89
CA VAL A 47 -6.27 -3.90 1.01
C VAL A 47 -6.00 -2.67 1.86
N GLY A 48 -6.04 -1.49 1.23
CA GLY A 48 -5.72 -0.21 1.86
C GLY A 48 -4.26 0.18 1.63
N THR A 49 -3.96 0.80 0.48
CA THR A 49 -2.62 1.24 0.13
C THR A 49 -2.08 2.26 1.13
N GLY A 50 -2.91 3.19 1.62
CA GLY A 50 -2.51 4.21 2.58
C GLY A 50 -1.29 4.98 2.10
N SER A 51 -0.19 4.90 2.86
CA SER A 51 1.10 5.53 2.54
C SER A 51 1.98 4.72 1.56
N ALA A 52 1.50 3.56 1.10
CA ALA A 52 2.23 2.58 0.30
C ALA A 52 3.44 1.92 0.99
N TYR A 53 3.64 2.15 2.29
CA TYR A 53 4.80 1.63 3.01
C TYR A 53 4.86 0.10 3.03
N GLN A 54 3.76 -0.56 3.41
CA GLN A 54 3.65 -2.02 3.44
C GLN A 54 3.78 -2.61 2.02
N ALA A 55 3.14 -2.00 1.01
CA ALA A 55 3.29 -2.36 -0.40
C ALA A 55 4.76 -2.40 -0.84
N VAL A 56 5.51 -1.35 -0.54
CA VAL A 56 6.92 -1.22 -0.91
C VAL A 56 7.80 -2.22 -0.16
N VAL A 57 7.54 -2.46 1.13
CA VAL A 57 8.24 -3.49 1.90
C VAL A 57 8.06 -4.87 1.25
N LEU A 58 6.83 -5.26 0.94
CA LEU A 58 6.54 -6.56 0.32
C LEU A 58 7.18 -6.70 -1.06
N ALA A 59 7.11 -5.65 -1.89
CA ALA A 59 7.74 -5.65 -3.21
C ALA A 59 9.27 -5.73 -3.12
N THR A 60 9.87 -5.10 -2.11
CA THR A 60 11.32 -5.16 -1.86
C THR A 60 11.76 -6.57 -1.48
N LEU A 61 10.89 -7.35 -0.83
CA LEU A 61 11.11 -8.78 -0.56
C LEU A 61 10.86 -9.70 -1.77
N GLY A 62 10.45 -9.13 -2.92
CA GLY A 62 10.29 -9.84 -4.18
C GLY A 62 8.85 -10.27 -4.50
N ALA A 63 7.85 -9.83 -3.73
CA ALA A 63 6.45 -10.07 -4.05
C ALA A 63 5.97 -9.28 -5.28
N GLN A 64 4.95 -9.82 -5.95
CA GLN A 64 4.10 -9.10 -6.89
C GLN A 64 2.88 -8.57 -6.12
N VAL A 65 2.94 -7.31 -5.70
CA VAL A 65 1.94 -6.67 -4.86
C VAL A 65 0.88 -5.99 -5.72
N TYR A 66 -0.37 -6.33 -5.44
CA TYR A 66 -1.56 -5.68 -5.98
C TYR A 66 -2.19 -4.93 -4.82
N THR A 67 -2.18 -3.60 -4.86
CA THR A 67 -2.66 -2.78 -3.74
C THR A 67 -3.84 -1.90 -4.16
N ILE A 68 -4.82 -1.78 -3.26
CA ILE A 68 -6.06 -1.03 -3.50
C ILE A 68 -6.24 0.10 -2.48
N GLU A 69 -6.68 1.28 -2.94
CA GLU A 69 -7.01 2.42 -2.09
C GLU A 69 -8.40 2.97 -2.40
N ARG A 70 -9.24 3.10 -1.37
CA ARG A 70 -10.61 3.62 -1.51
C ARG A 70 -10.68 5.15 -1.35
N GLN A 71 -9.74 5.76 -0.64
CA GLN A 71 -9.70 7.19 -0.38
C GLN A 71 -9.11 7.91 -1.59
N ARG A 72 -9.96 8.59 -2.35
CA ARG A 72 -9.60 9.14 -3.67
C ARG A 72 -8.41 10.10 -3.61
N LYS A 73 -8.35 10.95 -2.60
CA LYS A 73 -7.24 11.90 -2.45
C LYS A 73 -5.92 11.22 -2.10
N LEU A 74 -5.93 10.17 -1.26
CA LEU A 74 -4.74 9.36 -1.00
C LEU A 74 -4.32 8.59 -2.25
N PHE A 75 -5.29 8.07 -3.01
CA PHE A 75 -5.01 7.41 -4.28
C PHE A 75 -4.33 8.35 -5.28
N ASP A 76 -4.89 9.56 -5.44
CA ASP A 76 -4.34 10.55 -6.36
C ASP A 76 -2.98 11.09 -5.89
N SER A 77 -2.73 11.26 -4.59
CA SER A 77 -1.42 11.65 -4.09
C SER A 77 -0.36 10.57 -4.34
N ASN A 78 -0.71 9.30 -4.15
CA ASN A 78 0.19 8.17 -4.37
C ASN A 78 0.60 8.00 -5.84
N LYS A 79 -0.18 8.52 -6.80
CA LYS A 79 0.24 8.54 -8.20
C LYS A 79 1.52 9.31 -8.43
N GLN A 80 1.85 10.29 -7.58
CA GLN A 80 3.07 11.08 -7.69
C GLN A 80 4.23 10.45 -6.91
N PHE A 81 3.99 9.37 -6.17
CA PHE A 81 5.01 8.74 -5.35
C PHE A 81 5.93 7.87 -6.20
N GLU A 82 7.14 8.35 -6.45
CA GLU A 82 8.09 7.72 -7.37
C GLU A 82 8.39 6.27 -7.04
N TRP A 83 8.42 5.90 -5.75
CA TRP A 83 8.73 4.54 -5.31
C TRP A 83 7.67 3.52 -5.74
N LEU A 84 6.39 3.92 -5.77
CA LEU A 84 5.33 3.08 -6.31
C LEU A 84 5.48 2.88 -7.82
N GLN A 85 5.91 3.90 -8.55
CA GLN A 85 6.08 3.82 -10.01
C GLN A 85 7.34 3.04 -10.42
N LYS A 86 8.42 3.17 -9.65
CA LYS A 86 9.73 2.57 -9.97
C LYS A 86 9.81 1.09 -9.59
N GLN A 87 8.91 0.59 -8.73
CA GLN A 87 8.90 -0.81 -8.32
C GLN A 87 8.09 -1.67 -9.30
N PRO A 88 8.75 -2.50 -10.15
CA PRO A 88 8.04 -3.33 -11.14
C PRO A 88 7.13 -4.39 -10.51
N GLY A 89 7.34 -4.70 -9.23
CA GLY A 89 6.52 -5.62 -8.46
C GLY A 89 5.18 -5.06 -7.99
N ILE A 90 4.91 -3.76 -8.13
CA ILE A 90 3.69 -3.15 -7.58
C ILE A 90 2.70 -2.78 -8.69
N LYS A 91 1.44 -3.18 -8.51
CA LYS A 91 0.30 -2.71 -9.29
C LYS A 91 -0.71 -2.06 -8.36
N PHE A 92 -1.04 -0.81 -8.63
CA PHE A 92 -1.84 0.03 -7.75
C PHE A 92 -3.16 0.42 -8.39
N TYR A 93 -4.26 0.26 -7.65
CA TYR A 93 -5.62 0.47 -8.14
C TYR A 93 -6.48 1.26 -7.16
N PHE A 94 -7.41 2.06 -7.69
CA PHE A 94 -8.43 2.74 -6.89
C PHE A 94 -9.63 1.83 -6.58
N SER A 95 -9.87 0.85 -7.45
CA SER A 95 -10.97 -0.11 -7.35
C SER A 95 -10.44 -1.54 -7.39
N VAL A 96 -11.15 -2.47 -6.76
CA VAL A 96 -10.86 -3.88 -6.92
C VAL A 96 -11.37 -4.30 -8.29
N THR A 97 -10.46 -4.67 -9.17
CA THR A 97 -10.76 -5.50 -10.34
C THR A 97 -10.17 -6.87 -10.07
N VAL A 98 -11.02 -7.87 -9.78
CA VAL A 98 -10.58 -9.27 -9.61
C VAL A 98 -10.58 -9.94 -10.99
N PRO A 99 -9.42 -10.28 -11.57
CA PRO A 99 -9.40 -11.01 -12.82
C PRO A 99 -9.75 -12.48 -12.58
N LEU A 100 -10.91 -12.93 -13.05
CA LEU A 100 -11.36 -14.34 -12.94
C LEU A 100 -11.09 -15.15 -14.23
N GLY A 101 -10.27 -14.63 -15.14
CA GLY A 101 -9.87 -15.29 -16.38
C GLY A 101 -10.93 -15.28 -17.49
N ARG A 102 -12.23 -15.44 -17.17
CA ARG A 102 -13.34 -15.34 -18.14
C ARG A 102 -14.15 -14.04 -18.03
N ALA A 103 -14.05 -13.33 -16.91
CA ALA A 103 -14.63 -12.02 -16.68
C ALA A 103 -13.89 -11.34 -15.53
N ASP A 104 -13.76 -10.02 -15.60
CA ASP A 104 -13.18 -9.23 -14.52
C ASP A 104 -14.32 -8.67 -13.66
N ILE A 105 -14.30 -8.92 -12.35
CA ILE A 105 -15.24 -8.27 -11.43
C ILE A 105 -14.62 -6.96 -10.97
N THR A 106 -15.14 -5.84 -11.47
CA THR A 106 -14.82 -4.51 -10.93
C THR A 106 -15.84 -4.16 -9.86
N LEU A 107 -15.40 -4.10 -8.60
CA LEU A 107 -16.20 -3.59 -7.50
C LEU A 107 -15.94 -2.08 -7.38
N PRO A 108 -16.90 -1.21 -7.77
CA PRO A 108 -16.79 0.21 -7.50
C PRO A 108 -16.96 0.42 -5.98
N PHE A 109 -15.90 0.86 -5.30
CA PHE A 109 -16.04 1.36 -3.93
C PHE A 109 -16.67 2.75 -3.99
N SER A 110 -18.00 2.80 -3.90
CA SER A 110 -18.72 4.04 -3.65
C SER A 110 -18.35 4.55 -2.25
N SER A 111 -17.79 5.76 -2.16
CA SER A 111 -17.68 6.44 -0.88
C SER A 111 -19.09 6.84 -0.43
N ARG A 112 -19.73 6.03 0.41
CA ARG A 112 -20.77 6.60 1.26
C ARG A 112 -20.07 7.43 2.33
N ASN A 113 -20.34 8.73 2.28
CA ASN A 113 -19.94 9.73 3.29
C ASN A 113 -20.40 9.29 4.68
#